data_AF-A0A2N2L6N0-F1
#
_entry.id   AF-A0A2N2L6N0-F1
#
_cell.length_a   1.000
_cell.length_b   1.000
_cell.length_c   1.000
_cell.angle_alpha   90.00
_cell.angle_beta   90.00
_cell.angle_gamma   90.00
#
_symmetry.space_group_name_H-M   'P 1'
#
loop_
_entity.id
_entity.type
_entity.pdbx_description
1 polymer ?
#
loop_
_entity_poly.entity_id
_entity_poly.type
_entity_poly.pdbx_seq_one_letter_code
_entity_poly.pdbx_strand_id
1 'polypeptide(L)'
;MAAIQFTRNHTDHSTDKGFQFEFFCDRCGNGFMSEFRTNATGIAVGALKAAGDIFGGLFSQASRGSYEIQRAILGPQHDKAFREAIDEIKVNFRKCPKCSSWACTSTCWNEKRGLCYECAPNVETELAAAQAQATVEQVREKVQKIDLTKDLDVISEAAALCPVC
;
A
#
# COMPACT_ATOMS: atom_id res chain seq x y z
N MET A 1 -14.22 16.70 -18.83
CA MET A 1 -13.59 15.96 -17.71
C MET A 1 -12.37 16.74 -17.26
N ALA A 2 -12.29 17.15 -15.99
CA ALA A 2 -11.10 17.80 -15.45
C ALA A 2 -10.01 16.74 -15.22
N ALA A 3 -8.77 16.99 -15.65
CA ALA A 3 -7.66 16.08 -15.41
C ALA A 3 -7.30 16.07 -13.92
N ILE A 4 -7.43 14.92 -13.27
CA ILE A 4 -7.09 14.75 -11.87
C ILE A 4 -5.66 14.22 -11.79
N GLN A 5 -4.72 15.07 -11.38
CA GLN A 5 -3.30 14.74 -11.28
C GLN A 5 -2.95 14.34 -9.86
N PHE A 6 -3.28 13.11 -9.48
CA PHE A 6 -2.92 12.53 -8.18
C PHE A 6 -2.52 11.07 -8.36
N THR A 7 -1.60 10.60 -7.51
CA THR A 7 -0.80 9.36 -7.64
C THR A 7 -1.31 8.29 -8.61
N ARG A 8 -0.42 7.80 -9.48
CA ARG A 8 -0.71 6.67 -10.37
C ARG A 8 -1.00 5.37 -9.61
N ASN A 9 -0.62 5.31 -8.34
CA ASN A 9 -0.69 4.12 -7.52
C ASN A 9 -1.89 4.21 -6.57
N HIS A 10 -3.06 3.81 -7.07
CA HIS A 10 -4.29 3.71 -6.28
C HIS A 10 -5.07 2.44 -6.66
N THR A 11 -5.89 1.95 -5.72
CA THR A 11 -6.83 0.86 -5.92
C THR A 11 -8.25 1.37 -5.63
N ASP A 12 -9.18 0.97 -6.48
CA ASP A 12 -10.59 1.28 -6.34
C ASP A 12 -11.30 0.12 -5.64
N HIS A 13 -11.87 0.39 -4.46
CA HIS A 13 -12.64 -0.55 -3.65
C HIS A 13 -14.15 -0.28 -3.74
N SER A 14 -14.58 0.48 -4.74
CA SER A 14 -15.98 0.85 -4.94
C SER A 14 -16.88 -0.35 -5.25
N THR A 15 -18.12 -0.26 -4.77
CA THR A 15 -19.17 -1.27 -4.93
C THR A 15 -20.47 -0.61 -5.39
N ASP A 16 -21.52 -1.40 -5.59
CA ASP A 16 -22.88 -0.89 -5.82
C ASP A 16 -23.43 -0.05 -4.66
N LYS A 17 -22.89 -0.23 -3.45
CA LYS A 17 -23.33 0.45 -2.22
C LYS A 17 -22.62 1.78 -1.96
N GLY A 18 -21.47 2.02 -2.57
CA GLY A 18 -20.66 3.20 -2.31
C GLY A 18 -19.26 3.14 -2.88
N PHE A 19 -18.51 4.21 -2.66
CA PHE A 19 -17.21 4.45 -3.24
C PHE A 19 -16.14 4.57 -2.16
N GLN A 20 -15.01 3.92 -2.38
CA GLN A 20 -13.84 4.01 -1.52
C GLN A 20 -12.59 3.75 -2.34
N PHE A 21 -11.54 4.52 -2.06
CA PHE A 21 -10.30 4.48 -2.80
C PHE A 21 -9.13 4.35 -1.84
N GLU A 22 -8.12 3.60 -2.25
CA GLU A 22 -6.88 3.46 -1.50
C GLU A 22 -5.71 3.97 -2.33
N PHE A 23 -4.90 4.86 -1.77
CA PHE A 23 -3.77 5.50 -2.44
C PHE A 23 -2.47 5.07 -1.78
N PHE A 24 -1.46 4.75 -2.58
CA PHE A 24 -0.22 4.18 -2.07
C PHE A 24 0.96 5.14 -2.23
N CYS A 25 1.85 5.09 -1.24
CA CYS A 25 3.16 5.73 -1.35
C CYS A 25 4.04 4.99 -2.35
N ASP A 26 4.59 5.73 -3.32
CA ASP A 26 5.50 5.17 -4.33
C ASP A 26 6.82 4.62 -3.74
N ARG A 27 7.17 5.00 -2.50
CA ARG A 27 8.41 4.58 -1.82
C ARG A 27 8.22 3.40 -0.87
N CYS A 28 7.31 3.50 0.09
CA CYS A 28 7.13 2.46 1.11
C CYS A 28 5.96 1.52 0.83
N GLY A 29 5.07 1.84 -0.11
CA GLY A 29 3.87 1.05 -0.37
C GLY A 29 2.77 1.18 0.68
N ASN A 30 2.92 2.06 1.69
CA ASN A 30 1.84 2.30 2.67
C ASN A 30 0.60 2.83 1.95
N GLY A 31 -0.54 2.17 2.19
CA GLY A 31 -1.86 2.56 1.70
C GLY A 31 -2.54 3.57 2.62
N PHE A 32 -3.22 4.53 2.01
CA PHE A 32 -4.10 5.51 2.66
C PHE A 32 -5.48 5.34 2.06
N MET A 33 -6.43 4.90 2.88
CA MET A 33 -7.80 4.62 2.47
C MET A 33 -8.67 5.85 2.72
N SER A 34 -9.50 6.23 1.73
CA SER A 34 -10.45 7.32 1.87
C SER A 34 -11.63 6.91 2.72
N GLU A 35 -12.37 7.88 3.26
CA GLU A 35 -13.69 7.62 3.82
C GLU A 35 -14.58 6.91 2.80
N PHE A 36 -15.36 5.94 3.29
CA PHE A 36 -16.37 5.26 2.49
C PHE A 36 -17.55 6.21 2.24
N ARG A 37 -17.85 6.52 0.97
CA ARG A 37 -18.97 7.38 0.58
C ARG A 37 -20.12 6.51 0.07
N THR A 38 -21.24 6.50 0.80
CA THR A 38 -22.43 5.75 0.40
C THR A 38 -23.03 6.30 -0.89
N ASN A 39 -23.39 5.42 -1.83
CA ASN A 39 -24.15 5.78 -3.01
C ASN A 39 -25.65 5.75 -2.70
N ALA A 40 -26.24 6.91 -2.37
CA ALA A 40 -27.67 7.02 -2.07
C ALA A 40 -28.57 6.51 -3.22
N THR A 41 -28.11 6.63 -4.47
CA THR A 41 -28.81 6.13 -5.66
C THR A 41 -28.79 4.59 -5.72
N GLY A 42 -27.67 3.97 -5.35
CA GLY A 42 -27.51 2.50 -5.30
C GLY A 42 -28.37 1.85 -4.22
N ILE A 43 -28.48 2.49 -3.05
CA ILE A 43 -29.33 2.01 -1.94
C ILE A 43 -30.82 2.09 -2.32
N ALA A 44 -31.26 3.16 -3.00
CA ALA A 44 -32.65 3.30 -3.43
C ALA A 44 -33.05 2.27 -4.50
N VAL A 45 -32.17 1.96 -5.46
CA VAL A 45 -32.40 0.91 -6.48
C VAL A 45 -32.37 -0.49 -5.87
N GLY A 46 -31.47 -0.74 -4.91
CA GLY A 46 -31.42 -2.00 -4.16
C GLY A 46 -32.70 -2.26 -3.35
N ALA A 47 -33.24 -1.21 -2.70
CA ALA A 47 -34.50 -1.29 -1.97
C ALA A 47 -35.71 -1.49 -2.91
N LEU A 48 -35.72 -0.85 -4.08
CA LEU A 48 -36.77 -1.04 -5.10
C LEU A 48 -36.77 -2.47 -5.69
N LYS A 49 -35.59 -3.07 -5.91
CA LYS A 49 -35.48 -4.49 -6.31
C LYS A 49 -36.02 -5.44 -5.23
N ALA A 50 -35.65 -5.21 -3.97
CA ALA A 50 -36.13 -6.02 -2.86
C ALA A 50 -37.66 -5.90 -2.64
N ALA A 51 -38.25 -4.73 -2.94
CA ALA A 51 -39.70 -4.56 -2.92
C ALA A 51 -40.40 -5.25 -4.11
N GLY A 52 -39.74 -5.34 -5.27
CA GLY A 52 -40.24 -6.07 -6.44
C GLY A 52 -40.27 -7.59 -6.25
N ASP A 53 -39.29 -8.15 -5.54
CA ASP A 53 -39.20 -9.60 -5.28
C ASP A 53 -40.33 -10.12 -4.35
N ILE A 54 -40.98 -9.23 -3.58
CA ILE A 54 -42.10 -9.59 -2.70
C ILE A 54 -43.46 -9.48 -3.42
N PHE A 55 -43.54 -8.82 -4.58
CA PHE A 55 -44.83 -8.50 -5.24
C PHE A 55 -45.07 -9.07 -6.65
N GLY A 56 -44.17 -9.86 -7.25
CA GLY A 56 -44.49 -10.44 -8.56
C GLY A 56 -43.45 -11.40 -9.14
N GLY A 57 -43.65 -12.70 -8.92
CA GLY A 57 -42.98 -13.72 -9.70
C GLY A 57 -43.50 -13.76 -11.14
N LEU A 58 -42.75 -13.21 -12.10
CA LEU A 58 -42.85 -13.60 -13.53
C LEU A 58 -41.64 -13.17 -14.39
N PHE A 59 -40.41 -13.15 -13.88
CA PHE A 59 -39.23 -13.03 -14.76
C PHE A 59 -38.12 -13.99 -14.34
N SER A 60 -38.28 -15.25 -14.74
CA SER A 60 -37.16 -16.18 -14.86
C SER A 60 -36.21 -15.69 -15.98
N GLN A 61 -34.91 -15.66 -15.70
CA GLN A 61 -33.79 -15.16 -16.51
C GLN A 61 -33.44 -13.67 -16.37
N ALA A 62 -32.72 -13.35 -15.29
CA ALA A 62 -31.69 -12.32 -15.34
C ALA A 62 -30.42 -12.78 -14.61
N SER A 63 -29.93 -13.98 -14.91
CA SER A 63 -28.52 -14.32 -14.71
C SER A 63 -27.69 -13.71 -15.86
N ARG A 64 -27.63 -12.38 -15.90
CA ARG A 64 -26.73 -11.58 -16.76
C ARG A 64 -26.30 -10.42 -15.87
N GLY A 65 -25.25 -10.55 -15.07
CA GLY A 65 -23.88 -10.65 -15.51
C GLY A 65 -23.14 -9.56 -14.73
N SER A 66 -22.11 -9.92 -13.99
CA SER A 66 -21.26 -9.00 -13.21
C SER A 66 -20.73 -7.80 -14.01
N TYR A 67 -20.75 -7.91 -15.35
CA TYR A 67 -20.30 -6.92 -16.32
C TYR A 67 -21.15 -5.63 -16.44
N GLU A 68 -22.46 -5.67 -16.11
CA GLU A 68 -23.34 -4.49 -16.17
C GLU A 68 -23.24 -3.63 -14.90
N ILE A 69 -22.91 -4.23 -13.76
CA ILE A 69 -22.76 -3.52 -12.47
C ILE A 69 -21.51 -2.63 -12.49
N GLN A 70 -20.43 -3.08 -13.13
CA GLN A 70 -19.20 -2.28 -13.27
C GLN A 70 -19.41 -0.95 -14.02
N ARG A 71 -20.33 -0.88 -15.00
CA ARG A 71 -20.63 0.39 -15.71
C ARG A 71 -21.47 1.36 -14.88
N ALA A 72 -22.30 0.87 -13.97
CA ALA A 72 -23.08 1.73 -13.06
C ALA A 72 -22.18 2.39 -12.00
N ILE A 73 -21.09 1.74 -11.62
CA ILE A 73 -20.11 2.25 -10.67
C ILE A 73 -19.30 3.39 -11.31
N LEU A 74 -18.88 3.30 -12.57
CA LEU A 74 -18.02 4.29 -13.26
C LEU A 74 -18.76 5.56 -13.75
N GLY A 75 -19.85 5.95 -13.08
CA GLY A 75 -20.64 7.13 -13.44
C GLY A 75 -20.07 8.45 -12.88
N PRO A 76 -20.71 9.60 -13.18
CA PRO A 76 -20.28 10.92 -12.68
C PRO A 76 -20.26 11.04 -11.15
N GLN A 77 -20.99 10.18 -10.44
CA GLN A 77 -20.97 10.09 -8.98
C GLN A 77 -19.64 9.50 -8.47
N HIS A 78 -19.07 8.53 -9.18
CA HIS A 78 -17.77 7.95 -8.86
C HIS A 78 -16.64 8.93 -9.14
N ASP A 79 -16.66 9.60 -10.29
CA ASP A 79 -15.72 10.69 -10.58
C ASP A 79 -15.73 11.79 -9.51
N LYS A 80 -16.92 12.09 -8.97
CA LYS A 80 -17.08 13.06 -7.87
C LYS A 80 -16.48 12.51 -6.58
N ALA A 81 -16.82 11.28 -6.21
CA ALA A 81 -16.30 10.63 -5.01
C ALA A 81 -14.77 10.48 -5.07
N PHE A 82 -14.21 10.19 -6.24
CA PHE A 82 -12.76 10.09 -6.44
C PHE A 82 -12.06 11.43 -6.22
N ARG A 83 -12.64 12.55 -6.69
CA ARG A 83 -12.09 13.89 -6.41
C ARG A 83 -12.11 14.23 -4.92
N GLU A 84 -13.21 13.92 -4.25
CA GLU A 84 -13.34 14.14 -2.81
C GLU A 84 -12.32 13.30 -2.02
N ALA A 85 -12.14 12.04 -2.39
CA ALA A 85 -11.14 11.15 -1.80
C ALA A 85 -9.70 11.67 -2.00
N ILE A 86 -9.41 12.26 -3.15
CA ILE A 86 -8.10 12.89 -3.41
C ILE A 86 -7.92 14.14 -2.55
N ASP A 87 -8.96 14.97 -2.42
CA ASP A 87 -8.90 16.17 -1.59
C ASP A 87 -8.69 15.85 -0.11
N GLU A 88 -9.26 14.74 0.36
CA GLU A 88 -9.03 14.19 1.70
C GLU A 88 -7.58 13.74 1.90
N ILE A 89 -7.03 13.00 0.93
CA ILE A 89 -5.76 12.29 1.12
C ILE A 89 -4.54 13.12 0.72
N LYS A 90 -4.68 14.15 -0.13
CA LYS A 90 -3.55 14.95 -0.63
C LYS A 90 -2.65 15.53 0.46
N VAL A 91 -3.18 15.81 1.65
CA VAL A 91 -2.40 16.36 2.78
C VAL A 91 -1.36 15.37 3.31
N ASN A 92 -1.58 14.07 3.10
CA ASN A 92 -0.69 12.99 3.53
C ASN A 92 0.45 12.73 2.53
N PHE A 93 0.44 13.38 1.36
CA PHE A 93 1.38 13.14 0.29
C PHE A 93 2.05 14.41 -0.21
N ARG A 94 3.31 14.28 -0.65
CA ARG A 94 4.03 15.33 -1.37
C ARG A 94 4.67 14.73 -2.63
N LYS A 95 4.58 15.46 -3.73
CA LYS A 95 5.27 15.11 -4.98
C LYS A 95 6.72 15.58 -4.90
N CYS A 96 7.67 14.65 -5.06
CA CYS A 96 9.08 14.98 -5.07
C CYS A 96 9.45 15.76 -6.36
N PRO A 97 10.05 16.96 -6.29
CA PRO A 97 10.42 17.71 -7.49
C PRO A 97 11.55 17.06 -8.30
N LYS A 98 12.36 16.18 -7.68
CA LYS A 98 13.48 15.49 -8.35
C LYS A 98 13.03 14.25 -9.12
N CYS A 99 12.34 13.32 -8.48
CA CYS A 99 11.94 12.05 -9.10
C CYS A 99 10.46 12.02 -9.55
N SER A 100 9.68 13.06 -9.25
CA SER A 100 8.23 13.12 -9.53
C SER A 100 7.35 12.07 -8.82
N SER A 101 7.92 11.22 -7.96
CA SER A 101 7.17 10.26 -7.14
C SER A 101 6.35 10.93 -6.05
N TRP A 102 5.21 10.34 -5.71
CA TRP A 102 4.38 10.75 -4.58
C TRP A 102 4.78 9.97 -3.32
N ALA A 103 5.35 10.68 -2.34
CA ALA A 103 5.80 10.12 -1.08
C ALA A 103 4.89 10.55 0.07
N CYS A 104 4.64 9.64 1.02
CA CYS A 104 3.90 9.98 2.23
C CYS A 104 4.72 10.92 3.13
N THR A 105 4.06 11.94 3.69
CA THR A 105 4.67 12.96 4.54
C THR A 105 5.12 12.40 5.89
N SER A 106 4.41 11.39 6.42
CA SER A 106 4.69 10.80 7.72
C SER A 106 6.03 10.06 7.82
N THR A 107 6.49 9.45 6.72
CA THR A 107 7.59 8.47 6.78
C THR A 107 8.57 8.56 5.61
N CYS A 108 8.11 9.01 4.44
CA CYS A 108 8.92 8.95 3.22
C CYS A 108 9.43 10.32 2.75
N TRP A 109 9.18 11.38 3.51
CA TRP A 109 9.51 12.74 3.14
C TRP A 109 10.58 13.36 4.05
N ASN A 110 11.64 13.91 3.45
CA ASN A 110 12.66 14.67 4.14
C ASN A 110 12.25 16.15 4.19
N GLU A 111 11.60 16.56 5.27
CA GLU A 111 11.15 17.95 5.44
C GLU A 111 12.31 18.97 5.41
N LYS A 112 13.49 18.60 5.92
CA LYS A 112 14.68 19.49 5.91
C LYS A 112 15.19 19.77 4.49
N ARG A 113 14.96 18.85 3.54
CA ARG A 113 15.47 18.95 2.16
C ARG A 113 14.39 19.19 1.12
N GLY A 114 13.10 19.11 1.50
CA GLY A 114 11.98 19.24 0.56
C GLY A 114 11.98 18.15 -0.53
N LEU A 115 12.49 16.96 -0.21
CA LEU A 115 12.66 15.85 -1.14
C LEU A 115 12.19 14.54 -0.48
N CYS A 116 11.83 13.53 -1.28
CA CYS A 116 11.63 12.19 -0.73
C CYS A 116 12.96 11.62 -0.21
N TYR A 117 12.90 10.74 0.79
CA TYR A 117 14.09 10.14 1.39
C TYR A 117 14.86 9.19 0.45
N GLU A 118 14.29 8.77 -0.67
CA GLU A 118 15.04 8.08 -1.73
C GLU A 118 15.99 9.05 -2.46
N CYS A 119 15.56 10.30 -2.65
CA CYS A 119 16.35 11.34 -3.31
C CYS A 119 17.29 12.09 -2.36
N ALA A 120 16.90 12.23 -1.10
CA ALA A 120 17.67 12.89 -0.05
C ALA A 120 17.45 12.14 1.28
N PRO A 121 18.22 11.07 1.54
CA PRO A 121 18.07 10.28 2.76
C PRO A 121 18.41 11.07 4.02
N ASN A 122 17.98 10.57 5.17
CA ASN A 122 18.39 11.14 6.45
C ASN A 122 19.84 10.73 6.73
N VAL A 123 20.75 11.71 6.72
CA VAL A 123 22.19 11.49 6.90
C VAL A 123 22.52 10.78 8.22
N GLU A 124 21.81 11.07 9.31
CA GLU A 124 22.05 10.43 10.60
C GLU A 124 21.67 8.95 10.56
N THR A 125 20.54 8.62 9.91
CA THR A 125 20.09 7.24 9.73
C THR A 125 21.06 6.46 8.84
N GLU A 126 21.50 7.04 7.72
CA GLU A 126 22.48 6.42 6.82
C GLU A 126 23.84 6.24 7.51
N LEU A 127 24.29 7.22 8.30
CA LEU A 127 25.53 7.11 9.06
C LEU A 127 25.45 5.98 10.09
N ALA A 128 24.35 5.87 10.83
CA ALA A 128 24.14 4.79 11.79
C ALA A 128 24.14 3.41 11.12
N ALA A 129 23.46 3.28 9.97
CA ALA A 129 23.45 2.05 9.18
C ALA A 129 24.86 1.68 8.67
N ALA A 130 25.59 2.66 8.12
CA ALA A 130 26.96 2.46 7.63
C ALA A 130 27.92 2.05 8.75
N GLN A 131 27.82 2.69 9.93
CA GLN A 131 28.62 2.32 11.10
C GLN A 131 28.33 0.90 11.57
N ALA A 132 27.04 0.51 11.62
CA ALA A 132 26.64 -0.84 12.01
C ALA A 132 27.17 -1.88 11.01
N GLN A 133 27.04 -1.61 9.71
CA GLN A 133 27.56 -2.48 8.66
C GLN A 133 29.08 -2.66 8.76
N ALA A 134 29.83 -1.56 8.85
CA ALA A 134 31.28 -1.61 9.01
C ALA A 134 31.71 -2.36 10.27
N THR A 135 30.96 -2.21 11.37
CA THR A 135 31.21 -2.93 12.62
C THR A 135 31.03 -4.44 12.42
N VAL A 136 29.94 -4.86 11.76
CA VAL A 136 29.71 -6.29 11.46
C VAL A 136 30.81 -6.87 10.58
N GLU A 137 31.26 -6.13 9.56
CA GLU A 137 32.36 -6.53 8.69
C GLU A 137 33.67 -6.70 9.47
N GLN A 138 34.02 -5.72 10.30
CA GLN A 138 35.21 -5.79 11.17
C GLN A 138 35.14 -6.96 12.17
N VAL A 139 33.97 -7.24 12.75
CA VAL A 139 33.78 -8.40 13.64
C VAL A 139 34.02 -9.70 12.87
N ARG A 140 33.44 -9.85 11.67
CA ARG A 140 33.63 -11.03 10.82
C ARG A 140 35.11 -11.24 10.48
N GLU A 141 35.82 -10.19 10.08
CA GLU A 141 37.25 -10.26 9.78
C GLU A 141 38.09 -10.66 11.00
N LYS A 142 37.78 -10.11 12.18
CA LYS A 142 38.49 -10.46 13.41
C LYS A 142 38.27 -11.91 13.79
N VAL A 143 37.03 -12.40 13.70
CA VAL A 143 36.68 -13.80 13.98
C VAL A 143 37.40 -14.75 13.02
N GLN A 144 37.44 -14.44 11.72
CA GLN A 144 38.14 -15.26 10.72
C GLN A 144 39.65 -15.41 10.99
N LYS A 145 40.27 -14.45 11.69
CA LYS A 145 41.70 -14.47 12.02
C LYS A 145 42.01 -15.24 13.30
N ILE A 146 41.00 -15.58 14.09
CA ILE A 146 41.18 -16.35 15.33
C ILE A 146 41.12 -17.83 14.97
N ASP A 147 42.14 -18.59 15.37
CA ASP A 147 42.07 -20.05 15.33
C ASP A 147 41.11 -20.53 16.43
N LEU A 148 39.84 -20.67 16.06
CA LEU A 148 38.79 -21.19 16.93
C LEU A 148 38.82 -22.72 17.06
N THR A 149 39.70 -23.40 16.31
CA THR A 149 39.77 -24.87 16.26
C THR A 149 40.81 -25.47 17.18
N LYS A 150 41.62 -24.63 17.84
CA LYS A 150 42.73 -25.06 18.71
C LYS A 150 42.33 -26.12 19.75
N ASP A 151 41.11 -26.03 20.29
CA ASP A 151 40.59 -26.94 21.32
C ASP A 151 39.40 -27.79 20.81
N LEU A 152 39.11 -27.80 19.50
CA LEU A 152 38.01 -28.57 18.91
C LEU A 152 38.53 -29.86 18.26
N ASP A 153 37.87 -31.00 18.53
CA ASP A 153 38.09 -32.25 17.79
C ASP A 153 37.43 -32.17 16.40
N VAL A 154 38.19 -31.64 15.44
CA VAL A 154 37.77 -31.43 14.05
C VAL A 154 37.74 -32.71 13.20
N ILE A 155 38.12 -33.86 13.75
CA ILE A 155 38.19 -35.14 13.03
C ILE A 155 36.91 -35.94 13.23
N SER A 156 36.28 -35.80 14.39
CA SER A 156 35.00 -36.43 14.70
C SER A 156 33.85 -35.87 13.87
N GLU A 157 32.87 -36.72 13.53
CA GLU A 157 31.69 -36.32 12.76
C GLU A 157 30.81 -35.35 13.56
N ALA A 158 30.73 -34.09 13.11
CA ALA A 158 30.02 -33.03 13.82
C ALA A 158 28.51 -33.03 13.49
N ALA A 159 27.67 -32.97 14.53
CA ALA A 159 26.22 -32.82 14.41
C ALA A 159 25.79 -31.39 14.78
N ALA A 160 25.12 -30.69 13.86
CA ALA A 160 24.62 -29.31 14.06
C ALA A 160 23.37 -29.22 14.96
N LEU A 161 22.73 -30.36 15.22
CA LEU A 161 21.57 -30.52 16.07
C LEU A 161 21.81 -31.72 16.98
N CYS A 162 21.53 -31.56 18.27
CA CYS A 162 21.53 -32.71 19.16
C CYS A 162 20.35 -33.60 18.75
N PRO A 163 20.58 -34.88 18.39
CA PRO A 163 19.51 -35.75 17.88
C PRO A 163 18.45 -36.10 18.93
N VAL A 164 18.58 -35.61 20.18
CA VAL A 164 17.70 -35.92 21.32
C VAL A 164 17.34 -34.70 22.18
N CYS A 165 17.53 -33.46 21.72
CA CYS A 165 17.09 -32.26 22.46
C CYS A 165 15.69 -31.78 22.03
#